data_AF-A0A0F4YKC5-F1
#
_entry.id   AF-A0A0F4YKC5-F1
#
_cell.length_a   1.000
_cell.length_b   1.000
_cell.length_c   1.000
_cell.angle_alpha   90.00
_cell.angle_beta   90.00
_cell.angle_gamma   90.00
#
_symmetry.space_group_name_H-M   'P 1'
#
loop_
_entity.id
_entity.type
_entity.pdbx_description
1 polymer ?
#
loop_
_entity_poly.entity_id
_entity_poly.type
_entity_poly.pdbx_seq_one_letter_code
_entity_poly.pdbx_strand_id
1 'polypeptide(L)'
;MLHRKYYREYGLAIQGLTRHHKIDPLQFNREVDDALPLDDILKPDPKLRKLLEDIDRTKVKLWLLTNAYVTHAKRVVRLLGVDDLFEGITYCDYSQPQLVCMHRPGDGRRSTWSSLS
;
A
#
# COMPACT_ATOMS: atom_id res chain seq x y z
N MET A 1 -15.53 14.07 -7.89
CA MET A 1 -15.44 13.70 -9.34
C MET A 1 -14.02 13.33 -9.78
N LEU A 2 -12.94 14.01 -9.35
CA LEU A 2 -11.56 13.64 -9.74
C LEU A 2 -11.06 12.30 -9.19
N HIS A 3 -11.33 12.00 -7.91
CA HIS A 3 -10.92 10.73 -7.29
C HIS A 3 -11.39 9.52 -8.13
N ARG A 4 -12.68 9.44 -8.45
CA ARG A 4 -13.25 8.34 -9.25
C ARG A 4 -12.70 8.28 -10.68
N LYS A 5 -12.44 9.44 -11.30
CA LYS A 5 -11.84 9.52 -12.64
C LYS A 5 -10.41 8.99 -12.63
N TYR A 6 -9.56 9.50 -11.74
CA TYR A 6 -8.16 9.11 -11.68
C TYR A 6 -7.95 7.70 -11.15
N TYR A 7 -8.78 7.25 -10.23
CA TYR A 7 -8.76 5.86 -9.79
C TYR A 7 -9.04 4.90 -10.96
N ARG A 8 -10.04 5.21 -11.81
CA ARG A 8 -10.36 4.40 -12.99
C ARG A 8 -9.26 4.45 -14.06
N GLU A 9 -8.63 5.60 -14.25
CA GLU A 9 -7.68 5.85 -15.34
C GLU A 9 -6.24 5.42 -15.00
N TYR A 10 -5.89 5.50 -13.72
CA TYR A 10 -4.52 5.35 -13.21
C TYR A 10 -4.39 4.33 -12.08
N GLY A 11 -5.45 3.62 -11.66
CA GLY A 11 -5.40 2.62 -10.58
C GLY A 11 -5.15 3.18 -9.17
N LEU A 12 -4.64 4.41 -9.07
CA LEU A 12 -4.42 5.18 -7.87
C LEU A 12 -4.80 6.64 -8.14
N ALA A 13 -5.73 7.19 -7.37
CA ALA A 13 -6.18 8.57 -7.57
C ALA A 13 -5.02 9.58 -7.44
N ILE A 14 -4.05 9.29 -6.57
CA ILE A 14 -2.85 10.10 -6.35
C ILE A 14 -1.97 10.20 -7.61
N GLN A 15 -1.94 9.20 -8.49
CA GLN A 15 -1.18 9.27 -9.74
C GLN A 15 -1.75 10.35 -10.68
N GLY A 16 -3.07 10.48 -10.77
CA GLY A 16 -3.68 11.55 -11.55
C GLY A 16 -3.51 12.94 -10.92
N LEU A 17 -3.56 13.01 -9.59
CA LEU A 17 -3.35 14.25 -8.84
C LEU A 17 -1.91 14.78 -8.96
N THR A 18 -0.92 13.90 -8.82
CA THR A 18 0.50 14.25 -8.96
C THR A 18 0.83 14.69 -10.39
N ARG A 19 0.31 13.97 -11.39
CA ARG A 19 0.56 14.25 -12.82
C ARG A 19 -0.10 15.53 -13.33
N HIS A 20 -1.34 15.81 -12.91
CA HIS A 20 -2.14 16.91 -13.49
C HIS A 20 -2.25 18.13 -12.58
N HIS A 21 -1.95 18.01 -11.29
CA HIS A 21 -2.16 19.09 -10.30
C HIS A 21 -0.93 19.41 -9.46
N LYS A 22 0.26 18.88 -9.79
CA LYS A 22 1.54 19.13 -9.09
C LYS A 22 1.48 18.90 -7.57
N ILE A 23 0.65 17.96 -7.14
CA ILE A 23 0.57 17.56 -5.73
C ILE A 23 1.79 16.71 -5.39
N ASP A 24 2.45 17.00 -4.27
CA ASP A 24 3.52 16.16 -3.70
C ASP A 24 2.88 14.86 -3.16
N PRO A 25 3.26 13.67 -3.69
CA PRO A 25 2.72 12.40 -3.21
C PRO A 25 2.94 12.16 -1.71
N LEU A 26 4.08 12.57 -1.16
CA LEU A 26 4.40 12.35 0.25
C LEU A 26 3.61 13.31 1.14
N GLN A 27 3.40 14.55 0.71
CA GLN A 27 2.50 15.47 1.41
C GLN A 27 1.07 14.93 1.43
N PHE A 28 0.56 14.47 0.29
CA PHE A 28 -0.77 13.87 0.21
C PHE A 28 -0.90 12.66 1.13
N ASN A 29 0.10 11.77 1.19
CA ASN A 29 0.09 10.63 2.10
C ASN A 29 -0.02 11.04 3.57
N ARG A 30 0.73 12.06 3.98
CA ARG A 30 0.71 12.60 5.35
C ARG A 30 -0.68 13.12 5.73
N GLU A 31 -1.34 13.81 4.80
CA GLU A 31 -2.64 14.44 5.03
C GLU A 31 -3.83 13.48 4.85
N VAL A 32 -3.61 12.33 4.21
CA VAL A 32 -4.67 11.36 3.92
C VAL A 32 -4.47 10.07 4.71
N ASP A 33 -3.54 9.21 4.30
CA ASP A 33 -3.41 7.86 4.86
C ASP A 33 -2.77 7.85 6.26
N ASP A 34 -1.78 8.71 6.51
CA ASP A 34 -1.13 8.79 7.83
C ASP A 34 -1.99 9.54 8.85
N ALA A 35 -2.83 10.47 8.41
CA ALA A 35 -3.73 11.26 9.26
C ALA A 35 -4.94 10.46 9.79
N LEU A 36 -5.20 9.26 9.26
CA LEU A 36 -6.31 8.42 9.72
C LEU A 36 -6.12 7.99 11.18
N PRO A 37 -7.16 8.06 12.03
CA PRO A 37 -7.11 7.57 13.41
C PRO A 37 -7.25 6.03 13.46
N LEU A 38 -6.32 5.31 12.81
CA LEU A 38 -6.38 3.85 12.69
C LEU A 38 -6.35 3.14 14.04
N ASP A 39 -5.70 3.71 15.05
CA ASP A 39 -5.61 3.13 16.40
C ASP A 39 -6.98 2.99 17.08
N ASP A 40 -7.96 3.83 16.71
CA ASP A 40 -9.32 3.78 17.23
C ASP A 40 -10.21 2.80 16.46
N ILE A 41 -9.86 2.52 15.21
CA ILE A 41 -10.66 1.74 14.25
C ILE A 41 -10.19 0.29 14.19
N LEU A 42 -8.88 0.08 14.08
CA LEU A 42 -8.25 -1.23 13.94
C LEU A 42 -7.79 -1.71 15.30
N LYS A 43 -8.14 -2.95 15.61
CA LYS A 43 -7.72 -3.67 16.81
C LYS A 43 -7.10 -5.00 16.37
N PRO A 44 -6.30 -5.65 17.23
CA PRO A 44 -5.80 -6.98 16.94
C PRO A 44 -6.93 -7.92 16.55
N ASP A 45 -6.73 -8.70 15.49
CA ASP A 45 -7.73 -9.66 14.99
C ASP A 45 -7.20 -11.10 15.16
N PRO A 46 -7.58 -11.78 16.26
CA PRO A 46 -7.14 -13.15 16.51
C PRO A 46 -7.61 -14.16 15.46
N LYS A 47 -8.73 -13.90 14.78
CA LYS A 47 -9.24 -14.81 13.74
C LYS A 47 -8.39 -14.70 12.47
N LEU A 48 -8.07 -13.47 12.06
CA LEU A 48 -7.14 -13.22 10.96
C LEU A 48 -5.76 -13.80 11.26
N ARG A 49 -5.25 -13.55 12.48
CA ARG A 49 -3.94 -14.07 12.90
C ARG A 49 -3.90 -15.59 12.78
N LYS A 50 -4.89 -16.29 13.35
CA LYS A 50 -4.98 -17.75 13.27
C LYS A 50 -5.03 -18.24 11.82
N LEU A 51 -5.84 -17.61 10.97
CA LEU A 51 -5.92 -17.96 9.55
C LEU A 51 -4.56 -17.87 8.85
N LEU A 52 -3.77 -16.84 9.15
CA LEU A 52 -2.43 -16.66 8.59
C LEU A 52 -1.40 -17.64 9.19
N GLU A 53 -1.54 -17.98 10.48
CA GLU A 53 -0.70 -19.00 11.14
C GLU A 53 -0.97 -20.42 10.62
N ASP A 54 -2.20 -20.72 10.20
CA ASP A 54 -2.60 -22.00 9.62
C ASP A 54 -1.99 -22.24 8.22
N ILE A 55 -1.36 -21.24 7.60
CA ILE A 55 -0.69 -21.37 6.31
C ILE A 55 0.65 -22.08 6.48
N ASP A 56 0.88 -23.13 5.69
CA ASP A 56 2.12 -23.89 5.65
C ASP A 56 3.30 -23.05 5.10
N ARG A 57 4.01 -22.36 6.00
CA ARG A 57 5.15 -21.49 5.66
C ARG A 57 6.39 -22.23 5.16
N THR A 58 6.39 -23.56 5.16
CA THR A 58 7.47 -24.34 4.52
C THR A 58 7.35 -24.35 2.99
N LYS A 59 6.14 -24.07 2.47
CA LYS A 59 5.84 -24.09 1.03
C LYS A 59 5.67 -22.70 0.44
N VAL A 60 5.19 -21.75 1.24
CA VAL A 60 4.85 -20.40 0.76
C VAL A 60 5.40 -19.35 1.69
N LYS A 61 5.74 -18.20 1.10
CA LYS A 61 6.11 -16.99 1.82
C LYS A 61 4.92 -16.06 1.89
N LEU A 62 4.60 -15.57 3.08
CA LEU A 62 3.61 -14.51 3.22
C LEU A 62 4.28 -13.17 2.91
N TRP A 63 3.76 -12.48 1.91
CA TRP A 63 4.33 -11.23 1.43
C TRP A 63 3.22 -10.20 1.22
N LEU A 64 3.39 -9.01 1.79
CA LEU A 64 2.42 -7.93 1.63
C LEU A 64 2.56 -7.30 0.24
N LEU A 65 1.45 -7.14 -0.47
CA LEU A 65 1.40 -6.40 -1.73
C LEU A 65 0.30 -5.34 -1.62
N THR A 66 0.67 -4.06 -1.65
CA THR A 66 -0.28 -2.96 -1.40
C THR A 66 -0.02 -1.71 -2.24
N ASN A 67 -1.09 -1.06 -2.68
CA ASN A 67 -1.01 0.23 -3.35
C ASN A 67 -0.71 1.39 -2.39
N ALA A 68 -0.76 1.18 -1.07
CA ALA A 68 -0.46 2.22 -0.09
C ALA A 68 1.04 2.48 0.01
N TYR A 69 1.42 3.61 0.63
CA TYR A 69 2.81 3.83 1.03
C TYR A 69 3.18 2.95 2.23
N VAL A 70 4.48 2.73 2.43
CA VAL A 70 5.00 1.80 3.44
C VAL A 70 4.58 2.14 4.87
N THR A 71 4.45 3.43 5.21
CA THR A 71 4.09 3.89 6.55
C THR A 71 2.71 3.40 6.95
N HIS A 72 1.73 3.63 6.08
CA HIS A 72 0.35 3.20 6.28
C HIS A 72 0.25 1.67 6.34
N ALA A 73 0.88 0.97 5.39
CA ALA A 73 0.81 -0.47 5.33
C ALA A 73 1.36 -1.15 6.59
N LYS A 74 2.53 -0.70 7.08
CA LYS A 74 3.13 -1.20 8.33
C LYS A 74 2.27 -0.90 9.55
N ARG A 75 1.65 0.28 9.61
CA ARG A 75 0.76 0.66 10.72
C ARG A 75 -0.47 -0.27 10.78
N VAL A 76 -1.08 -0.58 9.64
CA VAL A 76 -2.24 -1.49 9.56
C VAL A 76 -1.90 -2.89 10.09
N VAL A 77 -0.84 -3.53 9.58
CA VAL A 77 -0.52 -4.91 10.00
C VAL A 77 -0.07 -4.99 11.46
N ARG A 78 0.60 -3.95 11.97
CA ARG A 78 0.95 -3.85 13.39
C ARG A 78 -0.29 -3.73 14.28
N LEU A 79 -1.26 -2.89 13.90
CA LEU A 79 -2.50 -2.71 14.66
C LEU A 79 -3.38 -3.97 14.65
N LEU A 80 -3.37 -4.71 13.53
CA LEU A 80 -4.05 -6.00 13.41
C LEU A 80 -3.31 -7.13 14.14
N GLY A 81 -2.06 -6.92 14.57
CA GLY A 81 -1.25 -7.90 15.29
C GLY A 81 -0.79 -9.07 14.43
N VAL A 82 -0.42 -8.80 13.18
CA VAL A 82 -0.02 -9.81 12.18
C VAL A 82 1.26 -9.45 11.42
N ASP A 83 1.96 -8.38 11.83
CA ASP A 83 3.15 -7.88 11.14
C ASP A 83 4.30 -8.89 11.14
N ASP A 84 4.45 -9.66 12.22
CA ASP A 84 5.44 -10.72 12.39
C ASP A 84 5.22 -11.94 11.48
N LEU A 85 4.06 -12.03 10.82
CA LEU A 85 3.72 -13.17 9.96
C LEU A 85 4.20 -13.01 8.52
N PHE A 86 4.55 -11.79 8.11
CA PHE A 86 4.97 -11.48 6.74
C PHE A 86 6.49 -11.35 6.64
N GLU A 87 7.08 -11.93 5.59
CA GLU A 87 8.52 -11.87 5.32
C GLU A 87 8.97 -10.60 4.59
N GLY A 88 8.00 -9.78 4.18
CA GLY A 88 8.29 -8.52 3.51
C GLY A 88 7.06 -7.87 2.92
N ILE A 89 7.30 -6.73 2.29
CA ILE A 89 6.28 -5.87 1.72
C ILE A 89 6.74 -5.25 0.42
N THR A 90 5.90 -5.35 -0.61
CA THR A 90 5.98 -4.58 -1.84
C THR A 90 4.87 -3.52 -1.82
N TYR A 91 5.27 -2.26 -1.88
CA TYR A 91 4.39 -1.10 -1.71
C TYR A 91 4.60 -0.07 -2.84
N CYS A 92 3.63 0.81 -3.04
CA CYS A 92 3.80 1.93 -3.98
C CYS A 92 4.71 2.99 -3.37
N ASP A 93 5.89 3.20 -3.94
CA ASP A 93 6.87 4.16 -3.46
C ASP A 93 6.51 5.57 -3.89
N TYR A 94 5.92 6.31 -2.96
CA TYR A 94 5.50 7.68 -3.15
C TYR A 94 6.67 8.69 -3.18
N SER A 95 7.90 8.25 -2.85
CA SER A 95 9.08 9.11 -3.02
C SER A 95 9.55 9.21 -4.48
N GLN A 96 9.03 8.35 -5.36
CA GLN A 96 9.41 8.35 -6.76
C GLN A 96 8.71 9.46 -7.55
N PRO A 97 9.40 10.09 -8.52
CA PRO A 97 8.87 11.23 -9.29
C PRO A 97 7.71 10.88 -10.23
N GLN A 98 7.50 9.60 -10.55
CA GLN A 98 6.46 9.15 -11.47
C GLN A 98 5.82 7.87 -10.93
N LEU A 99 4.70 7.98 -10.20
CA LEU A 99 3.99 6.81 -9.67
C LEU A 99 3.52 5.90 -10.81
N VAL A 100 3.88 4.61 -10.78
CA VAL A 100 3.45 3.57 -11.71
C VAL A 100 2.78 2.45 -10.92
N CYS A 101 1.45 2.38 -11.01
CA CYS A 101 0.67 1.33 -10.36
C CYS A 101 0.61 0.02 -11.19
N MET A 102 0.24 -1.08 -10.53
CA MET A 102 0.25 -2.45 -11.06
C MET A 102 -0.58 -2.68 -12.34
N HIS A 103 -1.58 -1.84 -12.64
CA HIS A 103 -2.65 -2.17 -13.62
C HIS A 103 -2.40 -1.79 -15.09
N ARG A 104 -1.16 -1.50 -15.51
CA ARG A 104 -0.88 -1.27 -16.95
C ARG A 104 0.11 -2.28 -17.54
N PRO A 105 -0.38 -3.41 -18.08
CA PRO A 105 0.43 -4.20 -19.02
C PRO A 105 0.71 -3.34 -20.27
N GLY A 106 1.99 -3.10 -20.57
CA GLY A 106 2.43 -2.37 -21.76
C GLY A 106 3.08 -0.99 -21.52
N ASP A 107 3.13 -0.50 -20.28
CA ASP A 107 4.01 0.62 -19.97
C ASP A 107 5.43 0.08 -19.75
N GLY A 108 6.33 0.20 -20.73
CA GLY A 108 7.73 -0.22 -20.62
C GLY A 108 8.55 0.55 -19.57
N ARG A 109 7.89 1.21 -18.61
CA ARG A 109 8.48 1.94 -17.49
C ARG A 109 8.65 1.03 -16.28
N ARG A 110 9.75 1.26 -15.55
CA ARG A 110 10.03 0.61 -14.27
C ARG A 110 8.89 0.91 -13.30
N SER A 111 8.33 -0.13 -12.68
CA SER A 111 7.27 0.02 -11.68
C SER A 111 7.80 0.81 -10.47
N THR A 112 6.99 1.69 -9.86
CA THR A 112 7.38 2.39 -8.61
C THR A 112 7.10 1.55 -7.39
N TRP A 113 7.24 0.25 -7.53
CA TRP A 113 7.00 -0.67 -6.44
C TRP A 113 8.33 -0.96 -5.77
N SER A 114 8.46 -0.49 -4.53
CA SER A 114 9.62 -0.77 -3.70
C SER A 114 9.32 -1.97 -2.82
N SER A 115 10.34 -2.81 -2.59
CA SER A 115 10.22 -4.01 -1.76
C SER A 115 11.14 -3.90 -0.55
N LEU A 116 10.65 -4.28 0.62
CA LEU A 116 11.41 -4.40 1.85
C LEU A 116 11.19 -5.80 2.41
N SER A 117 12.27 -6.55 2.60
CA SER A 117 12.34 -7.82 3.32
C SER A 117 12.88 -7.58 4.72
#